data_AF-C3Z9K8-F1
#
_entry.id   AF-C3Z9K8-F1
#
_cell.length_a   1.000
_cell.length_b   1.000
_cell.length_c   1.000
_cell.angle_alpha   90.00
_cell.angle_beta   90.00
_cell.angle_gamma   90.00
#
_symmetry.space_group_name_H-M   'P 1'
#
loop_
_entity.id
_entity.type
_entity.pdbx_description
1 polymer ?
#
loop_
_entity_poly.entity_id
_entity_poly.type
_entity_poly.pdbx_seq_one_letter_code
_entity_poly.pdbx_strand_id
1 'polypeptide(L)'
;MSMLVQYHQIPPEGARVRYLVCSLLQEVLKEFFPACRVFPFGSSVNGFGRPGCDLDLYLDFGRSKFDYQFATLGSLDSSDTVVSMEDIESASVEELLDLLASILKRCAPGCAKVQVVPSARCPVVKFVHKDTGLHCDISINNRLALHNTELLHQYRTANPGLGLLVFVVREWGRLCGVAGNSVGGGPRLTNYALTWLVVYYLQMEGVLPSVKELRDVCGEFCLITADGWDCSF
;
A
#
# COMPACT_ATOMS: atom_id res chain seq x y z
N MET A 1 10.65 -23.62 -6.88
CA MET A 1 10.03 -22.87 -5.75
C MET A 1 9.61 -23.88 -4.70
N SER A 2 9.85 -23.64 -3.41
CA SER A 2 9.40 -24.55 -2.34
C SER A 2 7.87 -24.53 -2.24
N MET A 3 7.24 -25.67 -1.93
CA MET A 3 5.78 -25.78 -1.80
C MET A 3 5.20 -24.69 -0.87
N LEU A 4 5.95 -24.33 0.18
CA LEU A 4 5.57 -23.30 1.15
C LEU A 4 5.35 -21.92 0.51
N VAL A 5 6.19 -21.49 -0.44
CA VAL A 5 5.98 -20.20 -1.14
C VAL A 5 4.73 -20.26 -2.01
N GLN A 6 4.49 -21.39 -2.68
CA GLN A 6 3.35 -21.56 -3.57
C GLN A 6 2.01 -21.54 -2.82
N TYR A 7 1.93 -22.13 -1.63
CA TYR A 7 0.72 -22.11 -0.81
C TYR A 7 0.49 -20.79 -0.07
N HIS A 8 1.55 -20.06 0.24
CA HIS A 8 1.45 -18.83 1.03
C HIS A 8 1.45 -17.54 0.20
N GLN A 9 1.89 -17.53 -1.05
CA GLN A 9 1.88 -16.32 -1.87
C GLN A 9 0.47 -16.05 -2.44
N ILE A 10 0.13 -14.77 -2.66
CA ILE A 10 -1.08 -14.41 -3.42
C ILE A 10 -1.01 -15.07 -4.80
N PRO A 11 -2.01 -15.87 -5.20
CA PRO A 11 -2.05 -16.49 -6.52
C PRO A 11 -2.29 -15.43 -7.61
N PRO A 12 -1.91 -15.68 -8.88
CA PRO A 12 -2.08 -14.72 -9.97
C PRO A 12 -3.50 -14.17 -10.12
N GLU A 13 -4.52 -15.00 -9.90
CA GLU A 13 -5.93 -14.61 -9.93
C GLU A 13 -6.24 -13.63 -8.79
N GLY A 14 -5.70 -13.88 -7.60
CA GLY A 14 -5.82 -12.98 -6.46
C GLY A 14 -5.15 -11.63 -6.68
N ALA A 15 -4.04 -11.59 -7.42
CA ALA A 15 -3.40 -10.34 -7.82
C ALA A 15 -4.24 -9.58 -8.87
N ARG A 16 -4.79 -10.28 -9.87
CA ARG A 16 -5.68 -9.69 -10.88
C ARG A 16 -6.94 -9.09 -10.26
N VAL A 17 -7.56 -9.77 -9.30
CA VAL A 17 -8.75 -9.26 -8.59
C VAL A 17 -8.42 -7.98 -7.82
N ARG A 18 -7.27 -7.91 -7.14
CA ARG A 18 -6.83 -6.70 -6.44
C ARG A 18 -6.61 -5.54 -7.40
N TYR A 19 -5.98 -5.82 -8.55
CA TYR A 19 -5.79 -4.83 -9.61
C TYR A 19 -7.13 -4.30 -10.12
N LEU A 20 -8.10 -5.17 -10.41
CA LEU A 20 -9.43 -4.76 -10.86
C LEU A 20 -10.17 -3.87 -9.85
N VAL A 21 -10.10 -4.20 -8.54
CA VAL A 21 -10.68 -3.35 -7.49
C VAL A 21 -9.97 -1.99 -7.44
N CYS A 22 -8.64 -1.97 -7.56
CA CYS A 22 -7.88 -0.72 -7.62
C CYS A 22 -8.27 0.14 -8.83
N SER A 23 -8.40 -0.46 -10.02
CA SER A 23 -8.85 0.23 -11.23
C SER A 23 -10.27 0.76 -11.11
N LEU A 24 -11.18 -0.01 -10.53
CA LEU A 24 -12.55 0.43 -10.28
C LEU A 24 -12.59 1.66 -9.37
N LEU A 25 -11.83 1.64 -8.28
CA LEU A 25 -11.74 2.78 -7.36
C LEU A 25 -11.08 3.99 -8.03
N GLN A 26 -10.07 3.77 -8.87
CA GLN A 26 -9.43 4.83 -9.65
C GLN A 26 -10.42 5.55 -10.56
N GLU A 27 -11.28 4.81 -11.28
CA GLU A 27 -12.25 5.40 -12.19
C GLU A 27 -13.36 6.14 -11.43
N VAL A 28 -13.88 5.56 -10.34
CA VAL A 28 -14.87 6.24 -9.49
C VAL A 28 -14.30 7.53 -8.89
N LEU A 29 -13.08 7.50 -8.37
CA LEU A 29 -12.50 8.67 -7.70
C LEU A 29 -12.07 9.76 -8.67
N LYS A 30 -11.72 9.42 -9.92
CA LYS A 30 -11.43 10.41 -10.98
C LYS A 30 -12.63 11.30 -11.30
N GLU A 31 -13.86 10.81 -11.16
CA GLU A 31 -15.08 11.61 -11.38
C GLU A 31 -15.21 12.78 -10.40
N PHE A 32 -14.60 12.66 -9.20
CA PHE A 32 -14.63 13.68 -8.15
C PHE A 32 -13.31 14.44 -8.04
N PHE A 33 -12.19 13.75 -8.28
CA PHE A 33 -10.83 14.26 -8.18
C PHE A 33 -10.08 13.96 -9.49
N PRO A 34 -10.18 14.81 -10.53
CA PRO A 34 -9.67 14.50 -11.87
C PRO A 34 -8.16 14.19 -11.93
N ALA A 35 -7.38 14.83 -11.07
CA ALA A 35 -5.92 14.63 -10.99
C ALA A 35 -5.50 13.45 -10.09
N CYS A 36 -6.45 12.74 -9.47
CA CYS A 36 -6.11 11.74 -8.47
C CYS A 36 -5.55 10.44 -9.06
N ARG A 37 -4.72 9.78 -8.25
CA ARG A 37 -4.17 8.46 -8.54
C ARG A 37 -4.32 7.54 -7.33
N VAL A 38 -4.76 6.31 -7.59
CA VAL A 38 -4.90 5.26 -6.57
C VAL A 38 -3.77 4.25 -6.74
N PHE A 39 -2.96 4.09 -5.70
CA PHE A 39 -1.80 3.22 -5.71
C PHE A 39 -1.97 2.08 -4.71
N PRO A 40 -1.88 0.81 -5.14
CA PRO A 40 -1.79 -0.29 -4.19
C PRO A 40 -0.42 -0.29 -3.51
N PHE A 41 -0.39 -0.59 -2.21
CA PHE A 41 0.84 -0.74 -1.47
C PHE A 41 0.79 -1.95 -0.53
N GLY A 42 1.84 -2.13 0.27
CA GLY A 42 1.87 -3.12 1.33
C GLY A 42 1.88 -4.55 0.79
N SER A 43 1.19 -5.45 1.48
CA SER A 43 1.24 -6.89 1.22
C SER A 43 0.74 -7.27 -0.17
N SER A 44 -0.10 -6.43 -0.79
CA SER A 44 -0.63 -6.69 -2.12
C SER A 44 0.44 -6.63 -3.22
N VAL A 45 1.50 -5.83 -3.05
CA VAL A 45 2.52 -5.61 -4.11
C VAL A 45 3.98 -5.69 -3.66
N ASN A 46 4.28 -5.71 -2.35
CA ASN A 46 5.66 -5.93 -1.85
C ASN A 46 6.19 -7.36 -2.07
N GLY A 47 5.35 -8.26 -2.60
CA GLY A 47 5.68 -9.66 -2.89
C GLY A 47 5.56 -10.61 -1.69
N PHE A 48 5.39 -10.13 -0.46
CA PHE A 48 5.20 -10.95 0.75
C PHE A 48 3.74 -11.16 1.15
N GLY A 49 2.80 -10.86 0.24
CA GLY A 49 1.37 -11.06 0.45
C GLY A 49 0.97 -12.52 0.56
N ARG A 50 -0.14 -12.74 1.27
CA ARG A 50 -0.78 -14.05 1.41
C ARG A 50 -2.23 -14.02 0.91
N PRO A 51 -2.82 -15.16 0.52
CA PRO A 51 -4.25 -15.23 0.25
C PRO A 51 -5.05 -14.64 1.42
N GLY A 52 -6.02 -13.78 1.10
CA GLY A 52 -6.85 -13.10 2.10
C GLY A 52 -6.20 -11.89 2.80
N CYS A 53 -4.97 -11.48 2.48
CA CYS A 53 -4.43 -10.23 3.02
C CYS A 53 -5.19 -9.02 2.47
N ASP A 54 -5.22 -7.97 3.28
CA ASP A 54 -5.85 -6.68 2.97
C ASP A 54 -5.28 -6.05 1.68
N LEU A 55 -6.11 -5.24 1.04
CA LEU A 55 -5.76 -4.37 -0.07
C LEU A 55 -5.54 -2.95 0.47
N ASP A 56 -4.28 -2.63 0.76
CA ASP A 56 -3.87 -1.29 1.18
C ASP A 56 -3.71 -0.38 -0.04
N LEU A 57 -4.32 0.80 0.01
CA LEU A 57 -4.39 1.76 -1.09
C LEU A 57 -3.97 3.16 -0.60
N TYR A 58 -3.21 3.86 -1.43
CA TYR A 58 -2.88 5.26 -1.24
C TYR A 58 -3.57 6.08 -2.32
N LEU A 59 -4.30 7.10 -1.90
CA LEU A 59 -4.93 8.07 -2.79
C LEU A 59 -4.07 9.34 -2.82
N ASP A 60 -3.42 9.58 -3.95
CA ASP A 60 -2.79 10.85 -4.29
C ASP A 60 -3.83 11.73 -4.97
N PHE A 61 -3.99 12.98 -4.52
CA PHE A 61 -4.86 13.96 -5.17
C PHE A 61 -4.20 14.67 -6.37
N GLY A 62 -2.99 14.25 -6.77
CA GLY A 62 -2.22 14.91 -7.83
C GLY A 62 -1.42 16.11 -7.32
N ARG A 63 -1.17 16.17 -6.00
CA ARG A 63 -0.36 17.23 -5.36
C ARG A 63 1.14 17.11 -5.72
N SER A 64 1.55 15.94 -6.19
CA SER A 64 2.94 15.56 -6.45
C SER A 64 3.26 15.60 -7.94
N LYS A 65 4.20 16.47 -8.36
CA LYS A 65 4.80 16.46 -9.72
C LYS A 65 5.79 15.30 -9.95
N PHE A 66 5.51 14.10 -9.42
CA PHE A 66 6.37 12.93 -9.62
C PHE A 66 5.69 11.90 -10.51
N ASP A 67 6.41 11.48 -11.54
CA ASP A 67 5.93 10.52 -12.52
C ASP A 67 6.08 9.10 -11.94
N TYR A 68 5.01 8.59 -11.34
CA TYR A 68 4.96 7.19 -10.94
C TYR A 68 5.04 6.30 -12.18
N GLN A 69 6.05 5.44 -12.26
CA GLN A 69 6.31 4.52 -13.38
C GLN A 69 5.17 3.51 -13.68
N PHE A 70 4.08 3.52 -12.89
CA PHE A 70 2.91 2.66 -13.03
C PHE A 70 1.63 3.38 -13.51
N ALA A 71 1.67 4.68 -13.81
CA ALA A 71 0.48 5.41 -14.23
C ALA A 71 0.21 5.21 -15.74
N THR A 72 -0.82 4.42 -16.08
CA THR A 72 -1.35 4.39 -17.45
C THR A 72 -2.74 5.01 -17.54
N LEU A 73 -2.88 5.86 -18.57
CA LEU A 73 -4.08 6.27 -19.32
C LEU A 73 -5.04 7.33 -18.76
N GLY A 74 -4.97 8.51 -19.42
CA GLY A 74 -6.10 9.13 -20.13
C GLY A 74 -7.04 10.01 -19.32
N SER A 75 -6.89 11.33 -19.44
CA SER A 75 -7.86 12.33 -18.98
C SER A 75 -8.94 12.55 -20.04
N LEU A 76 -10.21 12.41 -19.66
CA LEU A 76 -11.36 12.93 -20.39
C LEU A 76 -12.17 13.79 -19.41
N ASP A 77 -12.28 15.08 -19.73
CA ASP A 77 -13.08 16.05 -18.97
C ASP A 77 -14.58 15.82 -19.19
N SER A 78 -15.37 15.92 -18.10
CA SER A 78 -16.63 16.69 -17.98
C SER A 78 -17.55 16.13 -16.87
N SER A 79 -17.77 16.87 -15.78
CA SER A 79 -18.96 16.79 -14.89
C SER A 79 -18.93 17.92 -13.85
N ASP A 80 -20.10 18.49 -13.51
CA ASP A 80 -20.29 19.57 -12.50
C ASP A 80 -20.11 19.12 -11.03
N THR A 81 -19.62 17.90 -10.79
CA THR A 81 -19.36 17.32 -9.44
C THR A 81 -17.88 17.37 -9.02
N VAL A 82 -17.05 18.07 -9.78
CA VAL A 82 -15.59 18.11 -9.57
C VAL A 82 -15.25 18.97 -8.36
N VAL A 83 -14.50 18.38 -7.42
CA VAL A 83 -13.91 19.10 -6.28
C VAL A 83 -12.70 19.87 -6.80
N SER A 84 -12.63 21.18 -6.51
CA SER A 84 -11.50 22.00 -6.97
C SER A 84 -10.22 21.66 -6.20
N MET A 85 -9.06 21.91 -6.79
CA MET A 85 -7.77 21.71 -6.11
C MET A 85 -7.62 22.64 -4.88
N GLU A 86 -8.21 23.83 -4.91
CA GLU A 86 -8.20 24.80 -3.81
C GLU A 86 -8.99 24.27 -2.60
N ASP A 87 -10.12 23.61 -2.85
CA ASP A 87 -10.91 22.96 -1.80
C ASP A 87 -10.14 21.79 -1.17
N ILE A 88 -9.43 21.01 -1.99
CA ILE A 88 -8.61 19.88 -1.50
C ILE A 88 -7.44 20.38 -0.65
N GLU A 89 -6.79 21.48 -1.03
CA GLU A 89 -5.63 22.04 -0.31
C GLU A 89 -6.02 22.72 1.00
N SER A 90 -7.20 23.33 1.07
CA SER A 90 -7.70 23.98 2.29
C SER A 90 -8.38 23.02 3.27
N ALA A 91 -8.86 21.87 2.80
CA ALA A 91 -9.51 20.87 3.63
C ALA A 91 -8.54 20.16 4.60
N SER A 92 -9.03 19.92 5.81
CA SER A 92 -8.35 19.08 6.80
C SER A 92 -8.35 17.60 6.36
N VAL A 93 -7.44 16.83 6.95
CA VAL A 93 -7.32 15.38 6.71
C VAL A 93 -8.63 14.65 7.05
N GLU A 94 -9.30 15.06 8.12
CA GLU A 94 -10.56 14.45 8.57
C GLU A 94 -11.70 14.72 7.57
N GLU A 95 -11.84 15.96 7.08
CA GLU A 95 -12.83 16.34 6.07
C GLU A 95 -12.64 15.57 4.76
N LEU A 96 -11.38 15.41 4.32
CA LEU A 96 -11.06 14.63 3.12
C LEU A 96 -11.39 13.14 3.29
N LEU A 97 -11.17 12.57 4.47
CA LEU A 97 -11.51 11.17 4.74
C LEU A 97 -13.02 10.96 4.82
N ASP A 98 -13.77 11.89 5.41
CA ASP A 98 -15.23 11.85 5.46
C ASP A 98 -15.86 12.02 4.07
N LEU A 99 -15.30 12.90 3.24
CA LEU A 99 -15.67 13.05 1.84
C LEU A 99 -15.40 11.76 1.05
N LEU A 100 -14.20 11.20 1.17
CA LEU A 100 -13.83 9.93 0.54
C LEU A 100 -14.78 8.80 0.98
N ALA A 101 -15.08 8.69 2.28
CA ALA A 101 -16.01 7.69 2.79
C ALA A 101 -17.43 7.89 2.23
N SER A 102 -17.86 9.13 2.04
CA SER A 102 -19.16 9.46 1.45
C SER A 102 -19.23 9.08 -0.02
N ILE A 103 -18.18 9.33 -0.80
CA ILE A 103 -18.05 8.91 -2.20
C ILE A 103 -18.09 7.38 -2.29
N LEU A 104 -17.30 6.68 -1.47
CA LEU A 104 -17.27 5.21 -1.47
C LEU A 104 -18.63 4.58 -1.11
N LYS A 105 -19.38 5.20 -0.19
CA LYS A 105 -20.72 4.70 0.20
C LYS A 105 -21.78 4.89 -0.88
N ARG A 106 -21.68 5.98 -1.66
CA ARG A 106 -22.74 6.41 -2.59
C ARG A 106 -22.47 6.03 -4.05
N CYS A 107 -21.20 5.99 -4.44
CA CYS A 107 -20.81 5.97 -5.85
C CYS A 107 -19.93 4.77 -6.20
N ALA A 108 -19.17 4.21 -5.25
CA ALA A 108 -18.33 3.04 -5.53
C ALA A 108 -19.14 1.73 -5.42
N PRO A 109 -19.41 1.03 -6.53
CA PRO A 109 -20.14 -0.24 -6.49
C PRO A 109 -19.34 -1.29 -5.70
N GLY A 110 -20.05 -2.19 -5.02
CA GLY A 110 -19.43 -3.26 -4.22
C GLY A 110 -18.84 -2.80 -2.88
N CYS A 111 -18.55 -1.51 -2.68
CA CYS A 111 -18.00 -0.99 -1.43
C CYS A 111 -19.04 -1.02 -0.29
N ALA A 112 -18.62 -1.54 0.86
CA ALA A 112 -19.48 -1.78 2.02
C ALA A 112 -18.73 -1.60 3.33
N LYS A 113 -19.48 -1.48 4.43
CA LYS A 113 -18.90 -1.34 5.79
C LYS A 113 -17.84 -0.23 5.85
N VAL A 114 -18.09 0.87 5.13
CA VAL A 114 -17.16 1.99 5.01
C VAL A 114 -17.07 2.74 6.34
N GLN A 115 -15.87 2.81 6.91
CA GLN A 115 -15.60 3.42 8.21
C GLN A 115 -14.34 4.28 8.13
N VAL A 116 -14.43 5.52 8.63
CA VAL A 116 -13.28 6.40 8.81
C VAL A 116 -12.60 6.09 10.15
N VAL A 117 -11.28 5.98 10.14
CA VAL A 117 -10.45 5.75 11.32
C VAL A 117 -9.42 6.90 11.42
N PRO A 118 -9.83 8.07 11.93
CA PRO A 118 -8.98 9.27 11.94
C PRO A 118 -7.96 9.25 13.09
N SER A 119 -8.26 8.55 14.18
CA SER A 119 -7.43 8.50 15.39
C SER A 119 -6.21 7.57 15.30
N ALA A 120 -6.04 6.86 14.19
CA ALA A 120 -4.87 6.02 13.96
C ALA A 120 -3.64 6.88 13.62
N ARG A 121 -2.44 6.35 13.89
CA ARG A 121 -1.17 7.01 13.50
C ARG A 121 -1.13 7.38 12.02
N CYS A 122 -1.76 6.56 11.18
CA CYS A 122 -2.03 6.87 9.78
C CYS A 122 -3.55 6.82 9.60
N PRO A 123 -4.21 7.98 9.44
CA PRO A 123 -5.64 8.06 9.20
C PRO A 123 -6.04 7.35 7.90
N VAL A 124 -7.09 6.52 7.96
CA VAL A 124 -7.54 5.68 6.84
C VAL A 124 -9.05 5.56 6.76
N VAL A 125 -9.56 5.30 5.55
CA VAL A 125 -10.92 4.80 5.31
C VAL A 125 -10.86 3.30 5.08
N LYS A 126 -11.48 2.52 5.97
CA LYS A 126 -11.60 1.06 5.86
C LYS A 126 -12.92 0.70 5.20
N PHE A 127 -12.93 -0.31 4.35
CA PHE A 127 -14.14 -0.86 3.74
C PHE A 127 -13.95 -2.31 3.30
N VAL A 128 -15.05 -2.94 2.88
CA VAL A 128 -15.04 -4.28 2.28
C VAL A 128 -15.64 -4.19 0.88
N HIS A 129 -14.95 -4.72 -0.11
CA HIS A 129 -15.49 -4.88 -1.46
C HIS A 129 -16.26 -6.22 -1.51
N LYS A 130 -17.60 -6.16 -1.49
CA LYS A 130 -18.49 -7.32 -1.28
C LYS A 130 -18.25 -8.45 -2.28
N ASP A 131 -18.11 -8.11 -3.56
CA ASP A 131 -18.06 -9.10 -4.64
C ASP A 131 -16.75 -9.92 -4.64
N THR A 132 -15.69 -9.35 -4.09
CA THR A 132 -14.36 -9.99 -4.01
C THR A 132 -14.01 -10.47 -2.61
N GLY A 133 -14.74 -10.01 -1.59
CA GLY A 133 -14.45 -10.25 -0.18
C GLY A 133 -13.19 -9.55 0.33
N LEU A 134 -12.60 -8.62 -0.44
CA LEU A 134 -11.38 -7.93 -0.03
C LEU A 134 -11.68 -6.89 1.05
N HIS A 135 -10.93 -6.97 2.15
CA HIS A 135 -10.79 -5.88 3.11
C HIS A 135 -9.82 -4.85 2.53
N CYS A 136 -10.22 -3.59 2.51
CA CYS A 136 -9.49 -2.51 1.87
C CYS A 136 -9.31 -1.33 2.83
N ASP A 137 -8.13 -0.74 2.82
CA ASP A 137 -7.77 0.46 3.58
C ASP A 137 -7.26 1.52 2.61
N ILE A 138 -7.93 2.68 2.49
CA ILE A 138 -7.43 3.82 1.70
C ILE A 138 -6.86 4.89 2.64
N SER A 139 -5.61 5.26 2.42
CA SER A 139 -4.90 6.36 3.09
C SER A 139 -4.67 7.54 2.13
N ILE A 140 -4.67 8.77 2.64
CA ILE A 140 -4.39 9.98 1.83
C ILE A 140 -3.04 10.64 2.13
N ASN A 141 -2.40 10.28 3.25
CA ASN A 141 -1.13 10.86 3.72
C ASN A 141 -0.15 9.77 4.17
N ASN A 142 0.23 8.89 3.25
CA ASN A 142 1.15 7.78 3.55
C ASN A 142 2.07 7.46 2.37
N ARG A 143 2.70 8.50 1.80
CA ARG A 143 3.56 8.34 0.62
C ARG A 143 4.77 7.46 0.91
N LEU A 144 5.32 7.54 2.13
CA LEU A 144 6.39 6.64 2.60
C LEU A 144 6.05 5.15 2.46
N ALA A 145 4.78 4.77 2.59
CA ALA A 145 4.40 3.37 2.45
C ALA A 145 4.59 2.84 1.02
N LEU A 146 4.49 3.69 0.00
CA LEU A 146 4.80 3.30 -1.38
C LEU A 146 6.29 2.96 -1.53
N HIS A 147 7.17 3.86 -1.09
CA HIS A 147 8.61 3.67 -1.16
C HIS A 147 9.08 2.45 -0.36
N ASN A 148 8.57 2.26 0.85
CA ASN A 148 8.89 1.09 1.66
C ASN A 148 8.40 -0.23 1.02
N THR A 149 7.24 -0.18 0.35
CA THR A 149 6.67 -1.34 -0.35
C THR A 149 7.53 -1.70 -1.56
N GLU A 150 7.95 -0.70 -2.33
CA GLU A 150 8.83 -0.85 -3.48
C GLU A 150 10.20 -1.40 -3.06
N LEU A 151 10.81 -0.86 -2.02
CA LEU A 151 12.09 -1.34 -1.48
C LEU A 151 12.01 -2.83 -1.07
N LEU A 152 10.94 -3.22 -0.37
CA LEU A 152 10.71 -4.63 -0.02
C LEU A 152 10.52 -5.52 -1.26
N HIS A 153 9.84 -5.01 -2.30
CA HIS A 153 9.68 -5.71 -3.57
C HIS A 153 11.03 -5.91 -4.28
N GLN A 154 11.89 -4.87 -4.30
CA GLN A 154 13.22 -4.95 -4.90
C GLN A 154 14.11 -5.95 -4.16
N TYR A 155 14.15 -5.93 -2.82
CA TYR A 155 14.89 -6.92 -2.04
C TYR A 155 14.43 -8.35 -2.34
N ARG A 156 13.13 -8.58 -2.44
CA ARG A 156 12.57 -9.90 -2.77
C ARG A 156 12.96 -10.34 -4.19
N THR A 157 12.92 -9.42 -5.13
CA THR A 157 13.23 -9.70 -6.54
C THR A 157 14.71 -10.01 -6.72
N ALA A 158 15.58 -9.26 -6.05
CA ALA A 158 17.03 -9.49 -6.04
C ALA A 158 17.42 -10.78 -5.30
N ASN A 159 16.67 -11.19 -4.28
CA ASN A 159 16.94 -12.39 -3.50
C ASN A 159 15.69 -13.27 -3.32
N PRO A 160 15.47 -14.27 -4.20
CA PRO A 160 14.32 -15.16 -4.10
C PRO A 160 14.22 -15.95 -2.78
N GLY A 161 15.35 -16.19 -2.10
CA GLY A 161 15.40 -16.86 -0.79
C GLY A 161 14.73 -16.07 0.32
N LEU A 162 14.76 -14.73 0.23
CA LEU A 162 14.08 -13.83 1.17
C LEU A 162 12.58 -14.12 1.27
N GLY A 163 11.93 -14.44 0.14
CA GLY A 163 10.51 -14.78 0.10
C GLY A 163 10.17 -15.95 1.01
N LEU A 164 10.94 -17.05 0.92
CA LEU A 164 10.74 -18.24 1.73
C LEU A 164 10.97 -17.95 3.22
N LEU A 165 12.08 -17.29 3.55
CA LEU A 165 12.43 -16.99 4.93
C LEU A 165 11.36 -16.10 5.59
N VAL A 166 10.93 -15.03 4.93
CA VAL A 166 9.88 -14.14 5.45
C VAL A 166 8.57 -14.89 5.66
N PHE A 167 8.17 -15.78 4.73
CA PHE A 167 6.96 -16.57 4.93
C PHE A 167 7.05 -17.53 6.11
N VAL A 168 8.18 -18.23 6.27
CA VAL A 168 8.40 -19.15 7.40
C VAL A 168 8.40 -18.38 8.72
N VAL A 169 9.15 -17.28 8.81
CA VAL A 169 9.26 -16.48 10.05
C VAL A 169 7.92 -15.83 10.41
N ARG A 170 7.15 -15.33 9.43
CA ARG A 170 5.80 -14.81 9.70
C ARG A 170 4.85 -15.89 10.20
N GLU A 171 4.91 -17.10 9.64
CA GLU A 171 4.06 -18.21 10.10
C GLU A 171 4.45 -18.69 11.51
N TRP A 172 5.74 -18.84 11.75
CA TRP A 172 6.28 -19.11 13.07
C TRP A 172 5.84 -18.03 14.08
N GLY A 173 5.96 -16.76 13.70
CA GLY A 173 5.60 -15.64 14.56
C GLY A 173 4.12 -15.65 14.94
N ARG A 174 3.25 -16.04 14.01
CA ARG A 174 1.81 -16.24 14.23
C ARG A 174 1.54 -17.41 15.18
N LEU A 175 2.16 -18.57 14.93
CA LEU A 175 1.98 -19.80 15.72
C LEU A 175 2.47 -19.63 17.16
N CYS A 176 3.58 -18.91 17.35
CA CYS A 176 4.13 -18.61 18.67
C CYS A 176 3.46 -17.39 19.35
N GLY A 177 2.53 -16.71 18.68
CA GLY A 177 1.82 -15.56 19.24
C GLY A 177 2.69 -14.31 19.46
N VAL A 178 3.83 -14.20 18.77
CA VAL A 178 4.72 -13.03 18.83
C VAL A 178 4.43 -12.00 17.74
N ALA A 179 3.72 -12.42 16.68
CA ALA A 179 3.27 -11.57 15.58
C ALA A 179 1.83 -11.87 15.17
N GLY A 180 1.20 -10.92 14.48
CA GLY A 180 -0.20 -11.07 14.03
C GLY A 180 -1.19 -10.68 15.12
N ASN A 181 -1.45 -9.38 15.24
CA ASN A 181 -2.55 -8.86 16.03
C ASN A 181 -3.87 -9.16 15.32
N SER A 182 -4.87 -9.65 16.05
CA SER A 182 -6.19 -10.04 15.51
C SER A 182 -7.00 -8.85 14.99
N VAL A 183 -6.76 -7.66 15.56
CA VAL A 183 -7.33 -6.37 15.20
C VAL A 183 -6.23 -5.32 15.41
N GLY A 184 -6.24 -4.22 14.64
CA GLY A 184 -5.19 -3.20 14.65
C GLY A 184 -4.79 -2.71 16.05
N GLY A 185 -3.49 -2.44 16.24
CA GLY A 185 -2.90 -2.13 17.55
C GLY A 185 -2.81 -3.34 18.47
N GLY A 186 -1.71 -3.49 19.20
CA GLY A 186 -1.51 -4.61 20.13
C GLY A 186 -0.04 -4.82 20.51
N PRO A 187 0.24 -5.66 21.51
CA PRO A 187 1.60 -5.87 22.01
C PRO A 187 2.47 -6.72 21.07
N ARG A 188 1.86 -7.38 20.07
CA ARG A 188 2.59 -8.26 19.14
C ARG A 188 3.16 -7.46 17.98
N LEU A 189 4.24 -7.99 17.40
CA LEU A 189 4.84 -7.42 16.21
C LEU A 189 3.86 -7.44 15.04
N THR A 190 3.87 -6.37 14.24
CA THR A 190 3.20 -6.37 12.95
C THR A 190 3.97 -7.23 11.96
N ASN A 191 3.27 -7.77 10.96
CA ASN A 191 3.94 -8.48 9.86
C ASN A 191 4.97 -7.59 9.14
N TYR A 192 4.71 -6.28 9.08
CA TYR A 192 5.64 -5.30 8.55
C TYR A 192 6.94 -5.25 9.38
N ALA A 193 6.83 -5.06 10.70
CA ALA A 193 7.99 -5.03 11.60
C ALA A 193 8.79 -6.34 11.56
N LEU A 194 8.10 -7.48 11.60
CA LEU A 194 8.75 -8.79 11.53
C LEU A 194 9.48 -9.03 10.20
N THR A 195 8.99 -8.46 9.10
CA THR A 195 9.67 -8.55 7.79
C THR A 195 10.95 -7.72 7.78
N TRP A 196 10.90 -6.51 8.34
CA TRP A 196 12.09 -5.69 8.47
C TRP A 196 13.14 -6.31 9.39
N LEU A 197 12.74 -7.04 10.44
CA LEU A 197 13.69 -7.81 11.26
C LEU A 197 14.40 -8.90 10.45
N VAL A 198 13.69 -9.59 9.54
CA VAL A 198 14.31 -10.58 8.64
C VAL A 198 15.25 -9.90 7.65
N VAL A 199 14.85 -8.78 7.06
CA VAL A 199 15.70 -8.00 6.14
C VAL A 199 16.96 -7.53 6.87
N TYR A 200 16.81 -6.97 8.07
CA TYR A 200 17.92 -6.52 8.90
C TYR A 200 18.88 -7.66 9.24
N TYR A 201 18.36 -8.82 9.64
CA TYR A 201 19.20 -10.00 9.87
C TYR A 201 20.04 -10.35 8.64
N LEU A 202 19.43 -10.39 7.45
CA LEU A 202 20.15 -10.68 6.21
C LEU A 202 21.13 -9.57 5.79
N GLN A 203 20.88 -8.31 6.16
CA GLN A 203 21.85 -7.22 5.99
C GLN A 203 23.07 -7.44 6.89
N MET A 204 22.87 -7.85 8.15
CA MET A 204 23.96 -8.15 9.08
C MET A 204 24.81 -9.34 8.64
N GLU A 205 24.22 -10.32 7.97
CA GLU A 205 24.93 -11.46 7.38
C GLU A 205 25.56 -11.13 6.00
N GLY A 206 25.44 -9.90 5.51
CA GLY A 206 25.98 -9.48 4.20
C GLY A 206 25.25 -10.08 2.99
N VAL A 207 24.04 -10.61 3.18
CA VAL A 207 23.22 -11.24 2.12
C VAL A 207 22.38 -10.21 1.35
N LEU A 208 21.97 -9.12 2.02
CA LEU A 208 21.26 -7.99 1.42
C LEU A 208 22.03 -6.69 1.64
N PRO A 209 22.03 -5.76 0.68
CA PRO A 209 22.60 -4.44 0.91
C PRO A 209 21.76 -3.66 1.93
N SER A 210 22.43 -2.83 2.72
CA SER A 210 21.78 -1.83 3.55
C SER A 210 21.09 -0.76 2.70
N VAL A 211 20.09 -0.08 3.28
CA VAL A 211 19.41 1.03 2.60
C VAL A 211 20.37 2.17 2.25
N LYS A 212 21.41 2.38 3.08
CA LYS A 212 22.45 3.37 2.82
C LYS A 212 23.27 3.02 1.58
N GLU A 213 23.67 1.76 1.43
CA GLU A 213 24.43 1.32 0.24
C GLU A 213 23.59 1.48 -1.04
N LEU A 214 22.29 1.18 -0.98
CA LEU A 214 21.39 1.40 -2.13
C LEU A 214 21.33 2.90 -2.51
N ARG A 215 21.15 3.77 -1.52
CA ARG A 215 21.16 5.23 -1.72
C ARG A 215 22.48 5.72 -2.33
N ASP A 216 23.61 5.24 -1.81
CA ASP A 216 24.95 5.64 -2.26
C ASP A 216 25.21 5.22 -3.73
N VAL A 217 24.61 4.10 -4.19
CA VAL A 217 24.66 3.66 -5.60
C VAL A 217 23.79 4.52 -6.51
N CYS A 218 22.63 4.97 -6.03
CA CYS A 218 21.67 5.74 -6.81
C CYS A 218 22.22 7.14 -7.19
N GLY A 219 23.00 7.76 -6.28
CA GLY A 219 23.62 9.07 -6.48
C GLY A 219 22.62 10.24 -6.44
N GLU A 220 23.12 11.46 -6.66
CA GLU A 220 22.33 12.70 -6.48
C GLU A 220 21.24 12.93 -7.55
N PHE A 221 21.32 12.27 -8.70
CA PHE A 221 20.38 12.45 -9.81
C PHE A 221 19.02 11.76 -9.60
N CYS A 222 18.92 10.89 -8.59
CA CYS A 222 17.72 10.11 -8.28
C CYS A 222 17.09 10.54 -6.95
N LEU A 223 17.30 11.78 -6.51
CA LEU A 223 16.77 12.27 -5.25
C LEU A 223 15.24 12.24 -5.23
N ILE A 224 14.68 11.29 -4.48
CA ILE A 224 13.26 11.17 -4.23
C ILE A 224 13.02 11.51 -2.77
N THR A 225 12.16 12.50 -2.51
CA THR A 225 11.76 12.85 -1.14
C THR A 225 10.26 12.65 -0.94
N ALA A 226 9.90 12.15 0.24
CA ALA A 226 8.53 12.00 0.68
C ALA A 226 8.44 12.33 2.17
N ASP A 227 7.49 13.19 2.55
CA ASP A 227 7.21 13.56 3.94
C ASP A 227 8.47 14.01 4.74
N GLY A 228 9.41 14.67 4.06
CA GLY A 228 10.68 15.15 4.64
C GLY A 228 11.80 14.12 4.73
N TRP A 229 11.60 12.91 4.20
CA TRP A 229 12.59 11.83 4.18
C TRP A 229 13.16 11.58 2.78
N ASP A 230 14.45 11.29 2.71
CA ASP A 230 15.11 10.77 1.51
C ASP A 230 14.69 9.31 1.30
N CYS A 231 14.04 9.04 0.17
CA CYS A 231 13.50 7.76 -0.24
C CYS A 231 14.21 7.21 -1.49
N SER A 232 15.45 7.66 -1.75
CA SER A 232 16.24 7.26 -2.92
C SER A 232 16.95 5.94 -2.65
N PHE A 233 16.76 4.93 -3.52
CA PHE A 233 17.41 3.62 -3.48
C PHE A 233 17.43 2.96 -4.86
#